data_AF-A0A661PM16-F1
#
_entry.id   AF-A0A661PM16-F1
#
_cell.length_a   1.000
_cell.length_b   1.000
_cell.length_c   1.000
_cell.angle_alpha   90.00
_cell.angle_beta   90.00
_cell.angle_gamma   90.00
#
_symmetry.space_group_name_H-M   'P 1'
#
loop_
_entity.id
_entity.type
_entity.pdbx_description
1 polymer ?
#
loop_
_entity_poly.entity_id
_entity_poly.type
_entity_poly.pdbx_seq_one_letter_code
_entity_poly.pdbx_strand_id
1 'polypeptide(L)' 'SGADIVAGTSFADLPEDWVCPMCGADKDSFSKID' A
#
# COMPACT_ATOMS: atom_id res chain seq x y z
N SER A 1 -11.50 2.51 6.08
CA SER A 1 -10.03 2.69 6.12
C SER A 1 -9.48 2.08 4.86
N GLY A 2 -9.35 2.90 3.83
CA GLY A 2 -8.94 2.47 2.50
C GLY A 2 -9.02 3.72 1.64
N ALA A 3 -7.88 4.40 1.48
CA ALA A 3 -7.78 5.48 0.52
C ALA A 3 -8.25 4.98 -0.85
N ASP A 4 -8.98 5.82 -1.59
CA ASP A 4 -9.30 5.55 -2.99
C ASP A 4 -7.99 5.53 -3.81
N ILE A 5 -7.33 4.38 -3.86
CA ILE A 5 -6.11 4.16 -4.64
C ILE A 5 -6.54 3.93 -6.08
N VAL A 6 -6.25 4.90 -6.94
CA VAL A 6 -6.57 4.84 -8.37
C VAL A 6 -5.80 3.70 -9.03
N ALA A 7 -6.43 3.00 -9.97
CA ALA A 7 -5.76 1.98 -10.77
C ALA A 7 -4.52 2.55 -11.47
N GLY A 8 -3.41 1.82 -11.42
CA GLY A 8 -2.12 2.27 -11.97
C GLY A 8 -1.24 3.06 -10.99
N THR A 9 -1.73 3.37 -9.79
CA THR A 9 -0.88 3.89 -8.70
C THR A 9 0.20 2.86 -8.36
N SER A 10 1.46 3.29 -8.36
CA SER A 10 2.57 2.40 -7.98
C SER A 10 2.59 2.19 -6.46
N PHE A 11 3.21 1.11 -5.99
CA PHE A 11 3.35 0.86 -4.55
C PHE A 11 4.13 1.98 -3.83
N ALA A 12 5.11 2.59 -4.52
CA ALA A 12 5.90 3.69 -3.98
C ALA A 12 5.04 4.94 -3.71
N ASP A 13 4.07 5.21 -4.59
CA ASP A 13 3.17 6.37 -4.53
C ASP A 13 2.00 6.21 -3.56
N LEU A 14 1.89 5.05 -2.88
CA LEU A 14 0.88 4.89 -1.84
C LEU A 14 1.09 5.90 -0.70
N PRO A 15 0.01 6.41 -0.08
CA PRO A 15 0.09 7.29 1.08
C PRO A 15 1.00 6.75 2.19
N GLU A 16 1.63 7.63 2.97
CA GLU A 16 2.51 7.23 4.08
C GLU A 16 1.77 6.48 5.19
N ASP A 17 0.48 6.74 5.36
CA ASP A 17 -0.41 6.10 6.33
C ASP A 17 -1.13 4.85 5.76
N TRP A 18 -0.75 4.41 4.56
CA TRP A 18 -1.32 3.21 3.97
C TRP A 18 -1.02 1.98 4.82
N VAL A 19 -2.05 1.15 5.01
CA VAL A 19 -1.95 -0.17 5.63
C VAL A 19 -2.59 -1.21 4.73
N CYS A 20 -2.08 -2.44 4.76
CA CYS A 20 -2.66 -3.55 4.03
C CYS A 20 -4.12 -3.77 4.47
N PRO A 21 -5.10 -3.69 3.56
CA PRO A 21 -6.52 -3.81 3.93
C PRO A 21 -6.89 -5.23 4.42
N MET A 22 -6.02 -6.22 4.17
CA MET A 22 -6.24 -7.60 4.58
C MET A 22 -5.66 -7.92 5.96
N CYS A 23 -4.51 -7.35 6.32
CA CYS A 23 -3.80 -7.71 7.56
C CYS A 23 -3.40 -6.53 8.47
N GLY A 24 -3.50 -5.29 7.99
CA GLY A 24 -3.15 -4.09 8.75
C GLY A 24 -1.65 -3.78 8.84
N ALA A 25 -0.79 -4.53 8.15
CA ALA A 25 0.65 -4.23 8.10
C ALA A 25 0.95 -2.94 7.31
N ASP A 26 1.96 -2.20 7.75
CA ASP A 26 2.49 -0.99 7.09
C ASP A 26 3.26 -1.28 5.79
N LYS A 27 3.65 -0.22 5.07
CA LYS A 27 4.39 -0.31 3.79
C LYS A 27 5.75 -1.01 3.93
N ASP A 28 6.41 -0.87 5.07
CA ASP A 28 7.76 -1.41 5.30
C ASP A 28 7.77 -2.94 5.47
N SER A 29 6.61 -3.53 5.75
CA SER A 29 6.42 -4.97 5.85
C SER A 29 6.39 -5.71 4.50
N PHE A 30 6.49 -4.99 3.37
CA PHE A 30 6.38 -5.55 2.02
C PHE A 30 7.70 -5.42 1.25
N SER A 31 7.86 -6.28 0.24
CA SER A 31 8.99 -6.24 -0.69
C SER A 31 8.50 -6.43 -2.11
N LYS A 32 9.18 -5.78 -3.07
CA LYS A 32 8.89 -5.97 -4.48
C LYS A 32 9.22 -7.41 -4.88
N ILE A 33 8.29 -8.05 -5.56
CA ILE A 33 8.53 -9.32 -6.24
C ILE A 33 8.96 -8.97 -7.67
N ASP A 34 10.07 -9.56 -8.12
CA ASP A 34 10.56 -9.43 -9.51
C ASP A 34 9.73 -10.27 -10.50
#